data_AF-A0A923X066-F1
#
_entry.id   AF-A0A923X066-F1
#
_cell.length_a   1.000
_cell.length_b   1.000
_cell.length_c   1.000
_cell.angle_alpha   90.00
_cell.angle_beta   90.00
_cell.angle_gamma   90.00
#
_symmetry.space_group_name_H-M   'P 1'
#
loop_
_entity.id
_entity.type
_entity.pdbx_description
1 polymer ?
#
loop_
_entity_poly.entity_id
_entity_poly.type
_entity_poly.pdbx_seq_one_letter_code
_entity_poly.pdbx_strand_id
1 'polypeptide(L)'
;MFRKLVSQISFSPALVGQLGFYAKRLKKEQTTRRLGLVFVALALVVQSLVVFQPPESANAAASSDFVYGGLGLGSKRSLNNFLAPYDSNATNLRDIMNATGITRAEIASAQFGSFITGDKLGWGREPRAGGTAITVKNSAGTPVGAIYGRPLNVMNGRNAQIYGWIGYSANVGWFAIMQACGNLITDRVPPPVTPPTPPPTPPPAPPTPTPTPPKPANVVLSKSAINATQNGVVASTVTAKESDKITYTITVKNTGEVAKLTTLEDSLDDVVQYATLIDNGGGTFDATKKVLSWPAVELKGGETQVRTFTVQILATIPATPQGLSDPTSYDCVIDNVFGTTDVSIPITCAPPKVIEQITTELPRTGPRENALFAGVVLAVVLYFFLRSKQLGKEVRLIRRDLNSGTIS
;
A
#
# COMPACT_ATOMS: atom_id res chain seq x y z
N MET A 1 48.21 31.07 26.70
CA MET A 1 47.99 32.37 26.01
C MET A 1 47.25 33.39 26.87
N PHE A 2 46.11 33.08 27.48
CA PHE A 2 45.31 34.01 28.30
C PHE A 2 46.07 34.70 29.45
N ARG A 3 46.83 33.93 30.26
CA ARG A 3 47.69 34.50 31.33
C ARG A 3 48.77 35.46 30.80
N LYS A 4 49.28 35.22 29.59
CA LYS A 4 50.33 36.03 28.93
C LYS A 4 49.80 37.37 28.41
N LEU A 5 48.51 37.43 28.06
CA LEU A 5 47.83 38.64 27.61
C LEU A 5 47.45 39.54 28.79
N VAL A 6 47.01 38.95 29.91
CA VAL A 6 46.64 39.72 31.12
C VAL A 6 47.87 40.33 31.81
N SER A 7 49.03 39.65 31.77
CA SER A 7 50.26 40.13 32.43
C SER A 7 50.99 41.27 31.71
N GLN A 8 50.56 41.69 30.51
CA GLN A 8 51.21 42.75 29.73
C GLN A 8 50.32 44.00 29.52
N ILE A 9 49.11 44.02 30.08
CA ILE A 9 48.17 45.15 29.96
C ILE A 9 48.70 46.41 30.67
N SER A 10 49.56 46.27 31.67
CA SER A 10 50.15 47.38 32.43
C SER A 10 51.12 48.26 31.62
N PHE A 11 51.57 47.83 30.43
CA PHE A 11 52.69 48.47 29.73
C PHE A 11 52.33 49.17 28.40
N SER A 12 51.06 49.23 27.98
CA SER A 12 50.71 49.97 26.75
C SER A 12 49.22 50.38 26.67
N PRO A 13 48.90 51.70 26.64
CA PRO A 13 47.54 52.22 26.47
C PRO A 13 46.86 51.81 25.14
N ALA A 14 47.64 51.37 24.14
CA ALA A 14 47.11 50.94 22.84
C ALA A 14 46.35 49.60 22.89
N LEU A 15 46.51 48.78 23.94
CA LEU A 15 45.80 47.51 24.09
C LEU A 15 44.32 47.65 24.47
N VAL A 16 43.91 48.80 25.04
CA VAL A 16 42.51 49.04 25.48
C VAL A 16 41.54 49.06 24.28
N GLY A 17 41.96 49.60 23.14
CA GLY A 17 41.19 49.59 21.89
C GLY A 17 41.02 48.19 21.28
N GLN A 18 42.06 47.35 21.36
CA GLN A 18 42.01 45.96 20.88
C GLN A 18 41.13 45.06 21.77
N LEU A 19 41.11 45.31 23.09
CA LEU A 19 40.21 44.65 24.05
C LEU A 19 38.74 44.98 23.79
N GLY A 20 38.42 46.22 23.42
CA GLY A 20 37.07 46.62 23.00
C GLY A 20 36.59 45.87 21.75
N PHE A 21 37.47 45.68 20.76
CA PHE A 21 37.19 44.90 19.56
C PHE A 21 36.98 43.41 19.89
N TYR A 22 37.81 42.86 20.78
CA TYR A 22 37.71 41.47 21.23
C TYR A 22 36.43 41.22 22.05
N ALA A 23 36.04 42.13 22.93
CA ALA A 23 34.79 42.05 23.70
C ALA A 23 33.55 42.15 22.80
N LYS A 24 33.56 43.02 21.79
CA LYS A 24 32.47 43.16 20.81
C LYS A 24 32.33 41.91 19.93
N ARG A 25 33.47 41.32 19.52
CA ARG A 25 33.53 40.04 18.79
C ARG A 25 33.03 38.86 19.65
N LEU A 26 33.45 38.78 20.91
CA LEU A 26 32.96 37.77 21.87
C LEU A 26 31.44 37.87 22.10
N LYS A 27 30.90 39.09 22.20
CA LYS A 27 29.45 39.31 22.36
C LYS A 27 28.69 38.86 21.11
N LYS A 28 29.23 39.10 19.91
CA LYS A 28 28.64 38.66 18.63
C LYS A 28 28.69 37.13 18.50
N GLU A 29 29.81 36.49 18.85
CA GLU A 29 29.93 35.02 18.89
C GLU A 29 28.96 34.38 19.90
N GLN A 30 28.72 35.01 21.05
CA GLN A 30 27.79 34.50 22.06
C GLN A 30 26.34 34.50 21.53
N THR A 31 25.93 35.51 20.77
CA THR A 31 24.60 35.57 20.15
C THR A 31 24.44 34.47 19.09
N THR A 32 25.44 34.28 18.23
CA THR A 32 25.43 33.21 17.21
C THR A 32 25.39 31.81 17.85
N ARG A 33 26.12 31.61 18.95
CA ARG A 33 26.09 30.33 19.69
C ARG A 33 24.76 30.06 20.39
N ARG A 34 24.10 31.09 20.93
CA ARG A 34 22.73 30.95 21.50
C ARG A 34 21.71 30.63 20.42
N LEU A 35 21.80 31.26 19.25
CA LEU A 35 20.92 30.97 18.12
C LEU A 35 21.11 29.51 17.64
N GLY A 36 22.36 29.05 17.52
CA GLY A 36 22.68 27.66 17.18
C GLY A 36 22.11 26.64 18.15
N LEU A 37 22.17 26.92 19.47
CA LEU A 37 21.55 26.07 20.49
C LEU A 37 20.02 26.00 20.37
N VAL A 38 19.36 27.10 19.98
CA VAL A 38 17.91 27.12 19.73
C VAL A 38 17.57 26.27 18.51
N PHE A 39 18.35 26.33 17.43
CA PHE A 39 18.14 25.47 16.26
C PHE A 39 18.36 23.99 16.57
N VAL A 40 19.36 23.64 17.40
CA VAL A 40 19.56 22.25 17.86
C VAL A 40 18.40 21.77 18.73
N ALA A 41 17.89 22.63 19.63
CA ALA A 41 16.71 22.31 20.44
C ALA A 41 15.46 22.12 19.56
N LEU A 42 15.23 22.99 18.58
CA LEU A 42 14.13 22.84 17.60
C LEU A 42 14.27 21.56 16.79
N ALA A 43 15.47 21.21 16.33
CA ALA A 43 15.73 19.95 15.63
C ALA A 43 15.42 18.73 16.50
N LEU A 44 15.76 18.76 17.79
CA LEU A 44 15.39 17.71 18.75
C LEU A 44 13.88 17.60 18.97
N VAL A 45 13.15 18.72 19.03
CA VAL A 45 11.68 18.71 19.15
C VAL A 45 11.05 18.10 17.88
N VAL A 46 11.49 18.53 16.70
CA VAL A 46 11.01 17.99 15.41
C VAL A 46 11.31 16.49 15.32
N GLN A 47 12.50 16.04 15.70
CA GLN A 47 12.85 14.61 15.73
C GLN A 47 12.03 13.83 16.76
N SER A 48 11.75 14.40 17.93
CA SER A 48 10.92 13.72 18.94
C SER A 48 9.48 13.49 18.46
N LEU A 49 8.92 14.41 17.66
CA LEU A 49 7.59 14.25 17.06
C LEU A 49 7.55 13.13 16.01
N VAL A 50 8.65 12.91 15.28
CA VAL A 50 8.79 11.80 14.32
C VAL A 50 8.86 10.43 15.03
N VAL A 51 9.36 10.38 16.26
CA VAL A 51 9.42 9.13 17.07
C VAL A 51 8.05 8.71 17.62
N PHE A 52 7.12 9.66 17.78
CA PHE A 52 5.77 9.38 18.31
C PHE A 52 4.70 9.19 17.23
N GLN A 53 5.03 9.41 15.96
CA GLN A 53 4.18 9.04 14.84
C GLN A 53 4.82 7.87 14.11
N PRO A 54 4.48 6.60 14.47
CA PRO A 54 4.69 5.55 13.50
C PRO A 54 4.00 5.99 12.20
N PRO A 55 4.65 5.90 11.03
CA PRO A 55 3.96 6.01 9.75
C PRO A 55 3.05 4.77 9.63
N GLU A 56 1.97 4.74 10.40
CA GLU A 56 0.91 3.76 10.27
C GLU A 56 -0.35 4.54 9.94
N SER A 57 -1.01 4.09 8.87
CA SER A 57 -2.45 4.30 8.61
C SER A 57 -2.87 5.54 7.81
N ALA A 58 -2.24 5.79 6.66
CA ALA A 58 -2.96 6.46 5.55
C ALA A 58 -2.84 5.68 4.22
N ASN A 59 -1.73 4.98 3.98
CA ASN A 59 -1.47 4.23 2.74
C ASN A 59 -1.37 2.70 2.90
N ALA A 60 -1.88 2.11 3.99
CA ALA A 60 -1.65 0.68 4.31
C ALA A 60 -2.86 -0.24 4.07
N ALA A 61 -4.02 0.30 3.70
CA ALA A 61 -5.25 -0.48 3.57
C ALA A 61 -5.84 -0.34 2.17
N ALA A 62 -6.15 -1.48 1.54
CA ALA A 62 -6.79 -1.54 0.22
C ALA A 62 -8.08 -2.34 0.29
N SER A 63 -9.00 -2.08 -0.65
CA SER A 63 -10.23 -2.87 -0.84
C SER A 63 -9.93 -4.36 -1.09
N SER A 64 -8.77 -4.64 -1.69
CA SER A 64 -8.31 -6.00 -1.96
C SER A 64 -7.89 -6.79 -0.70
N ASP A 65 -7.78 -6.14 0.46
CA ASP A 65 -7.29 -6.75 1.69
C ASP A 65 -8.27 -7.77 2.29
N PHE A 66 -7.78 -8.96 2.62
CA PHE A 66 -8.52 -9.93 3.42
C PHE A 66 -8.77 -9.42 4.83
N VAL A 67 -7.77 -8.75 5.41
CA VAL A 67 -7.84 -8.03 6.69
C VAL A 67 -7.41 -6.59 6.42
N TYR A 68 -8.39 -5.69 6.41
CA TYR A 68 -8.20 -4.28 6.09
C TYR A 68 -7.15 -3.62 7.01
N GLY A 69 -6.09 -3.08 6.40
CA GLY A 69 -4.97 -2.47 7.15
C GLY A 69 -3.97 -3.47 7.74
N GLY A 70 -4.11 -4.75 7.42
CA GLY A 70 -3.14 -5.79 7.73
C GLY A 70 -3.14 -6.26 9.19
N LEU A 71 -2.04 -6.92 9.55
CA LEU A 71 -1.89 -7.66 10.80
C LEU A 71 -1.02 -6.90 11.82
N GLY A 72 -0.86 -5.59 11.62
CA GLY A 72 -0.12 -4.66 12.48
C GLY A 72 1.41 -4.73 12.31
N LEU A 73 2.10 -3.65 12.68
CA LEU A 73 3.56 -3.56 12.70
C LEU A 73 4.14 -3.54 14.13
N GLY A 74 5.46 -3.76 14.24
CA GLY A 74 6.20 -3.61 15.50
C GLY A 74 5.60 -4.41 16.65
N SER A 75 5.26 -3.73 17.75
CA SER A 75 4.63 -4.33 18.93
C SER A 75 3.16 -4.71 18.74
N LYS A 76 2.49 -4.20 17.70
CA LYS A 76 1.10 -4.53 17.35
C LYS A 76 0.99 -5.70 16.37
N ARG A 77 2.12 -6.16 15.81
CA ARG A 77 2.18 -7.31 14.90
C ARG A 77 1.68 -8.57 15.59
N SER A 78 0.55 -9.11 15.13
CA SER A 78 -0.06 -10.28 15.75
C SER A 78 -0.91 -11.09 14.77
N LEU A 79 -0.78 -12.42 14.81
CA LEU A 79 -1.66 -13.32 14.05
C LEU A 79 -3.11 -13.25 14.54
N ASN A 80 -3.34 -12.80 15.79
CA ASN A 80 -4.69 -12.61 16.31
C ASN A 80 -5.47 -11.55 15.52
N ASN A 81 -4.78 -10.60 14.87
CA ASN A 81 -5.41 -9.63 13.98
C ASN A 81 -6.04 -10.31 12.73
N PHE A 82 -5.63 -11.55 12.41
CA PHE A 82 -6.27 -12.39 11.39
C PHE A 82 -7.24 -13.41 12.01
N LEU A 83 -6.87 -14.05 13.12
CA LEU A 83 -7.71 -15.09 13.74
C LEU A 83 -9.04 -14.54 14.28
N ALA A 84 -9.06 -13.33 14.85
CA ALA A 84 -10.30 -12.72 15.36
C ALA A 84 -11.35 -12.44 14.27
N PRO A 85 -11.02 -11.79 13.12
CA PRO A 85 -11.98 -11.65 12.02
C PRO A 85 -12.29 -12.98 11.33
N TYR A 86 -11.37 -13.94 11.32
CA TYR A 86 -11.66 -15.30 10.85
C TYR A 86 -12.73 -15.96 11.73
N ASP A 87 -12.57 -15.92 13.06
CA ASP A 87 -13.47 -16.62 13.99
C ASP A 87 -14.88 -16.04 13.98
N SER A 88 -15.00 -14.71 13.85
CA SER A 88 -16.28 -14.02 13.66
C SER A 88 -16.83 -14.09 12.23
N ASN A 89 -16.08 -14.69 11.30
CA ASN A 89 -16.35 -14.66 9.85
C ASN A 89 -16.59 -13.24 9.31
N ALA A 90 -15.90 -12.25 9.87
CA ALA A 90 -15.99 -10.87 9.40
C ALA A 90 -15.62 -10.82 7.93
N THR A 91 -16.46 -10.18 7.11
CA THR A 91 -16.26 -10.06 5.65
C THR A 91 -16.03 -11.41 4.95
N ASN A 92 -16.67 -12.48 5.43
CA ASN A 92 -16.56 -13.84 4.91
C ASN A 92 -15.14 -14.44 4.97
N LEU A 93 -14.26 -13.96 5.86
CA LEU A 93 -12.86 -14.40 5.90
C LEU A 93 -12.71 -15.91 6.17
N ARG A 94 -13.56 -16.50 7.02
CA ARG A 94 -13.55 -17.95 7.26
C ARG A 94 -13.98 -18.71 6.02
N ASP A 95 -15.03 -18.24 5.35
CA ASP A 95 -15.52 -18.86 4.12
C ASP A 95 -14.48 -18.78 2.99
N ILE A 96 -13.74 -17.67 2.90
CA ILE A 96 -12.62 -17.49 1.98
C ILE A 96 -11.55 -18.57 2.21
N MET A 97 -11.08 -18.71 3.44
CA MET A 97 -10.03 -19.69 3.75
C MET A 97 -10.52 -21.13 3.53
N ASN A 98 -11.78 -21.43 3.88
CA ASN A 98 -12.42 -22.70 3.60
C ASN A 98 -12.47 -23.00 2.10
N ALA A 99 -12.79 -22.00 1.26
CA ALA A 99 -12.81 -22.15 -0.20
C ALA A 99 -11.43 -22.50 -0.80
N THR A 100 -10.35 -22.15 -0.09
CA THR A 100 -8.98 -22.53 -0.47
C THR A 100 -8.53 -23.85 0.17
N GLY A 101 -9.31 -24.39 1.11
CA GLY A 101 -8.99 -25.61 1.85
C GLY A 101 -7.88 -25.47 2.89
N ILE A 102 -7.58 -24.25 3.32
CA ILE A 102 -6.66 -23.97 4.43
C ILE A 102 -7.47 -23.89 5.72
N THR A 103 -7.11 -24.71 6.70
CA THR A 103 -7.86 -24.82 7.96
C THR A 103 -7.42 -23.79 8.99
N ARG A 104 -8.30 -23.48 9.95
CA ARG A 104 -7.97 -22.63 11.11
C ARG A 104 -6.76 -23.14 11.89
N ALA A 105 -6.62 -24.46 12.06
CA ALA A 105 -5.52 -25.04 12.81
C ALA A 105 -4.18 -24.84 12.09
N GLU A 106 -4.17 -25.02 10.77
CA GLU A 106 -3.00 -24.72 9.93
C GLU A 106 -2.62 -23.24 10.01
N ILE A 107 -3.61 -22.33 9.95
CA ILE A 107 -3.39 -20.89 10.12
C ILE A 107 -2.78 -20.60 11.50
N ALA A 108 -3.35 -21.13 12.57
CA ALA A 108 -2.86 -20.91 13.94
C ALA A 108 -1.44 -21.47 14.17
N SER A 109 -1.01 -22.45 13.37
CA SER A 109 0.34 -23.01 13.44
C SER A 109 1.40 -22.20 12.67
N ALA A 110 0.95 -21.27 11.80
CA ALA A 110 1.83 -20.50 10.94
C ALA A 110 2.80 -19.61 11.74
N GLN A 111 4.02 -19.49 11.25
CA GLN A 111 5.12 -18.77 11.92
C GLN A 111 5.45 -17.49 11.18
N PHE A 112 5.70 -16.41 11.93
CA PHE A 112 6.09 -15.15 11.31
C PHE A 112 7.49 -15.27 10.69
N GLY A 113 7.64 -14.80 9.46
CA GLY A 113 8.90 -14.81 8.73
C GLY A 113 8.83 -13.94 7.49
N SER A 114 9.71 -14.22 6.54
CA SER A 114 9.71 -13.57 5.23
C SER A 114 9.97 -14.56 4.11
N PHE A 115 9.47 -14.24 2.92
CA PHE A 115 9.69 -15.01 1.70
C PHE A 115 9.93 -14.05 0.52
N ILE A 116 10.57 -14.57 -0.53
CA ILE A 116 10.71 -13.86 -1.80
C ILE A 116 9.50 -14.15 -2.68
N THR A 117 9.01 -13.13 -3.38
CA THR A 117 7.84 -13.22 -4.25
C THR A 117 7.95 -14.33 -5.30
N GLY A 118 9.04 -14.37 -6.08
CA GLY A 118 9.28 -15.43 -7.06
C GLY A 118 8.10 -15.61 -8.04
N ASP A 119 7.61 -16.84 -8.16
CA ASP A 119 6.43 -17.18 -8.98
C ASP A 119 5.17 -17.46 -8.14
N LYS A 120 5.16 -17.03 -6.87
CA LYS A 120 4.02 -17.22 -5.96
C LYS A 120 2.80 -16.44 -6.45
N LEU A 121 1.62 -16.89 -6.05
CA LEU A 121 0.34 -16.23 -6.33
C LEU A 121 -0.14 -15.48 -5.08
N GLY A 122 -0.58 -14.24 -5.27
CA GLY A 122 -1.27 -13.45 -4.24
C GLY A 122 -2.77 -13.41 -4.49
N TRP A 123 -3.56 -13.63 -3.44
CA TRP A 123 -5.02 -13.70 -3.48
C TRP A 123 -5.63 -12.54 -2.68
N GLY A 124 -6.44 -11.72 -3.36
CA GLY A 124 -7.14 -10.58 -2.78
C GLY A 124 -8.63 -10.57 -3.09
N ARG A 125 -9.35 -9.55 -2.61
CA ARG A 125 -10.80 -9.41 -2.81
C ARG A 125 -11.19 -8.74 -4.11
N GLU A 126 -10.29 -7.94 -4.69
CA GLU A 126 -10.57 -7.19 -5.90
C GLU A 126 -9.98 -7.87 -7.14
N PRO A 127 -10.72 -7.91 -8.25
CA PRO A 127 -10.19 -8.39 -9.51
C PRO A 127 -9.14 -7.40 -10.04
N ARG A 128 -8.07 -7.94 -10.61
CA ARG A 128 -7.00 -7.18 -11.26
C ARG A 128 -6.62 -7.84 -12.58
N ALA A 129 -5.99 -7.11 -13.49
CA ALA A 129 -5.62 -7.60 -14.81
C ALA A 129 -4.80 -8.91 -14.72
N GLY A 130 -5.14 -9.89 -15.57
CA GLY A 130 -4.52 -11.23 -15.56
C GLY A 130 -4.84 -12.12 -14.35
N GLY A 131 -5.81 -11.75 -13.50
CA GLY A 131 -6.22 -12.51 -12.32
C GLY A 131 -7.15 -13.69 -12.63
N THR A 132 -7.11 -14.72 -11.78
CA THR A 132 -8.04 -15.87 -11.79
C THR A 132 -8.96 -15.82 -10.58
N ALA A 133 -10.26 -16.06 -10.77
CA ALA A 133 -11.24 -16.01 -9.69
C ALA A 133 -11.49 -17.40 -9.04
N ILE A 134 -11.67 -17.42 -7.73
CA ILE A 134 -12.25 -18.55 -6.99
C ILE A 134 -13.55 -18.08 -6.33
N THR A 135 -14.66 -18.75 -6.64
CA THR A 135 -15.94 -18.48 -5.99
C THR A 135 -15.92 -18.95 -4.54
N VAL A 136 -16.29 -18.06 -3.63
CA VAL A 136 -16.40 -18.33 -2.21
C VAL A 136 -17.84 -18.67 -1.88
N LYS A 137 -18.06 -19.76 -1.16
CA LYS A 137 -19.37 -20.22 -0.71
C LYS A 137 -19.41 -20.29 0.81
N ASN A 138 -20.55 -19.93 1.38
CA ASN A 138 -20.78 -20.15 2.81
C ASN A 138 -21.05 -21.63 3.12
N SER A 139 -21.25 -21.96 4.40
CA SER A 139 -21.54 -23.32 4.86
C SER A 139 -22.82 -23.94 4.28
N ALA A 140 -23.75 -23.14 3.76
CA ALA A 140 -24.95 -23.61 3.07
C ALA A 140 -24.74 -23.88 1.57
N GLY A 141 -23.53 -23.64 1.05
CA GLY A 141 -23.20 -23.77 -0.37
C GLY A 141 -23.61 -22.56 -1.22
N THR A 142 -24.13 -21.50 -0.61
CA THR A 142 -24.53 -20.28 -1.32
C THR A 142 -23.30 -19.44 -1.64
N PRO A 143 -23.12 -18.94 -2.88
CA PRO A 143 -22.07 -18.00 -3.22
C PRO A 143 -22.15 -16.72 -2.37
N VAL A 144 -21.05 -16.31 -1.76
CA VAL A 144 -20.94 -15.08 -0.94
C VAL A 144 -19.90 -14.08 -1.46
N GLY A 145 -19.27 -14.39 -2.60
CA GLY A 145 -18.29 -13.54 -3.26
C GLY A 145 -17.27 -14.37 -4.04
N ALA A 146 -16.17 -13.72 -4.42
CA ALA A 146 -15.01 -14.36 -5.02
C ALA A 146 -13.72 -13.74 -4.47
N ILE A 147 -12.62 -14.48 -4.58
CA ILE A 147 -11.26 -13.98 -4.41
C ILE A 147 -10.51 -14.12 -5.72
N TYR A 148 -9.53 -13.26 -5.95
CA TYR A 148 -8.82 -13.17 -7.21
C TYR A 148 -7.32 -13.35 -6.98
N GLY A 149 -6.75 -14.34 -7.67
CA GLY A 149 -5.33 -14.70 -7.59
C GLY A 149 -4.57 -14.26 -8.82
N ARG A 150 -3.40 -13.64 -8.64
CA ARG A 150 -2.46 -13.31 -9.73
C ARG A 150 -1.01 -13.51 -9.30
N PRO A 151 -0.04 -13.59 -10.22
CA PRO A 151 1.38 -13.66 -9.87
C PRO A 151 1.79 -12.48 -8.97
N LEU A 152 2.33 -12.79 -7.80
CA LEU A 152 2.72 -11.82 -6.78
C LEU A 152 3.88 -10.92 -7.26
N ASN A 153 4.67 -11.41 -8.22
CA ASN A 153 5.75 -10.65 -8.83
C ASN A 153 5.26 -9.49 -9.72
N VAL A 154 4.05 -9.54 -10.26
CA VAL A 154 3.42 -8.42 -10.97
C VAL A 154 3.08 -7.30 -9.98
N MET A 155 2.73 -7.67 -8.74
CA MET A 155 2.38 -6.72 -7.69
C MET A 155 3.61 -6.08 -7.04
N ASN A 156 4.65 -6.85 -6.76
CA ASN A 156 5.74 -6.42 -5.87
C ASN A 156 7.12 -6.44 -6.54
N GLY A 157 7.22 -6.94 -7.77
CA GLY A 157 8.50 -7.31 -8.39
C GLY A 157 8.96 -8.72 -7.99
N ARG A 158 9.78 -9.35 -8.83
CA ARG A 158 10.18 -10.77 -8.72
C ARG A 158 11.08 -11.12 -7.53
N ASN A 159 11.84 -10.15 -7.03
CA ASN A 159 12.82 -10.35 -5.94
C ASN A 159 12.44 -9.60 -4.66
N ALA A 160 11.19 -9.15 -4.53
CA ALA A 160 10.76 -8.45 -3.34
C ALA A 160 10.68 -9.40 -2.14
N GLN A 161 11.14 -8.92 -1.00
CA GLN A 161 11.03 -9.62 0.27
C GLN A 161 9.72 -9.21 0.96
N ILE A 162 8.84 -10.18 1.17
CA ILE A 162 7.53 -9.99 1.77
C ILE A 162 7.51 -10.64 3.16
N TYR A 163 6.90 -9.96 4.13
CA TYR A 163 6.74 -10.43 5.49
C TYR A 163 5.33 -10.95 5.74
N GLY A 164 5.22 -12.03 6.54
CA GLY A 164 3.93 -12.66 6.81
C GLY A 164 4.05 -13.89 7.69
N TRP A 165 2.91 -14.53 7.93
CA TRP A 165 2.84 -15.81 8.65
C TRP A 165 2.85 -16.94 7.65
N ILE A 166 3.90 -17.75 7.70
CA ILE A 166 4.18 -18.84 6.77
C ILE A 166 3.74 -20.15 7.41
N GLY A 167 2.95 -20.94 6.68
CA GLY A 167 2.43 -22.21 7.12
C GLY A 167 2.46 -23.26 6.03
N TYR A 168 1.98 -24.44 6.39
CA TYR A 168 1.78 -25.55 5.47
C TYR A 168 0.37 -26.08 5.63
N SER A 169 -0.32 -26.27 4.52
CA SER A 169 -1.64 -26.91 4.46
C SER A 169 -1.52 -28.27 3.79
N ALA A 170 -2.20 -29.27 4.33
CA ALA A 170 -2.25 -30.59 3.71
C ALA A 170 -2.89 -30.56 2.31
N ASN A 171 -3.83 -29.64 2.07
CA ASN A 171 -4.54 -29.52 0.80
C ASN A 171 -3.80 -28.64 -0.20
N VAL A 172 -3.27 -27.50 0.25
CA VAL A 172 -2.67 -26.48 -0.64
C VAL A 172 -1.16 -26.62 -0.77
N GLY A 173 -0.49 -27.11 0.27
CA GLY A 173 0.96 -27.06 0.42
C GLY A 173 1.40 -25.80 1.16
N TRP A 174 2.54 -25.23 0.77
CA TRP A 174 3.04 -23.99 1.34
C TRP A 174 2.04 -22.84 1.15
N PHE A 175 1.80 -22.07 2.21
CA PHE A 175 1.03 -20.83 2.13
C PHE A 175 1.64 -19.76 3.04
N ALA A 176 1.27 -18.51 2.78
CA ALA A 176 1.53 -17.42 3.72
C ALA A 176 0.33 -16.47 3.83
N ILE A 177 0.20 -15.83 4.99
CA ILE A 177 -0.72 -14.71 5.22
C ILE A 177 0.12 -13.45 5.28
N MET A 178 -0.07 -12.56 4.32
CA MET A 178 0.75 -11.36 4.18
C MET A 178 0.52 -10.40 5.36
N GLN A 179 1.59 -9.85 5.93
CA GLN A 179 1.47 -8.96 7.08
C GLN A 179 0.73 -7.66 6.73
N ALA A 180 0.96 -7.10 5.53
CA ALA A 180 0.45 -5.80 5.13
C ALA A 180 -1.08 -5.75 4.93
N CYS A 181 -1.73 -6.88 4.62
CA CYS A 181 -3.13 -6.91 4.19
C CYS A 181 -3.91 -8.18 4.58
N GLY A 182 -3.24 -9.16 5.18
CA GLY A 182 -3.84 -10.47 5.47
C GLY A 182 -4.13 -11.32 4.23
N ASN A 183 -3.75 -10.88 3.03
CA ASN A 183 -3.99 -11.63 1.80
C ASN A 183 -3.26 -12.97 1.82
N LEU A 184 -3.90 -13.97 1.23
CA LEU A 184 -3.36 -15.31 1.11
C LEU A 184 -2.32 -15.34 -0.01
N ILE A 185 -1.22 -16.03 0.22
CA ILE A 185 -0.17 -16.32 -0.75
C ILE A 185 0.00 -17.83 -0.87
N THR A 186 0.10 -18.34 -2.09
CA THR A 186 0.28 -19.78 -2.36
C THR A 186 1.27 -19.99 -3.51
N ASP A 187 1.87 -21.19 -3.59
CA ASP A 187 2.74 -21.54 -4.74
C ASP A 187 1.94 -21.91 -6.01
N ARG A 188 0.65 -22.17 -5.86
CA ARG A 188 -0.25 -22.64 -6.92
C ARG A 188 -1.68 -22.24 -6.62
N VAL A 189 -2.53 -22.29 -7.65
CA VAL A 189 -3.97 -22.12 -7.47
C VAL A 189 -4.49 -23.18 -6.50
N PRO A 190 -5.16 -22.79 -5.39
CA PRO A 190 -5.77 -23.75 -4.49
C PRO A 190 -6.70 -24.69 -5.25
N PRO A 191 -6.61 -26.02 -5.02
CA PRO A 191 -7.50 -26.95 -5.68
C PRO A 191 -8.94 -26.67 -5.24
N PRO A 192 -9.93 -26.77 -6.15
CA PRO A 192 -11.33 -26.62 -5.77
C PRO A 192 -11.67 -27.61 -4.65
N VAL A 193 -12.35 -27.13 -3.61
CA VAL A 193 -12.90 -28.02 -2.57
C VAL A 193 -14.00 -28.86 -3.23
N THR A 194 -13.66 -30.07 -3.66
CA THR A 194 -14.63 -30.96 -4.31
C THR A 194 -15.68 -31.39 -3.28
N PRO A 195 -17.00 -31.24 -3.58
CA PRO A 195 -18.03 -31.92 -2.81
C PRO A 195 -17.78 -33.44 -2.82
N PRO A 196 -18.22 -34.18 -1.78
CA PRO A 196 -18.16 -35.63 -1.82
C PRO A 196 -18.85 -36.15 -3.08
N THR A 197 -18.16 -37.00 -3.85
CA THR A 197 -18.72 -37.66 -5.03
C THR A 197 -20.02 -38.37 -4.66
N PRO A 198 -21.14 -38.15 -5.36
CA PRO A 198 -22.34 -38.96 -5.17
C PRO A 198 -22.03 -40.45 -5.44
N PRO A 199 -22.70 -41.39 -4.76
CA PRO A 199 -22.51 -42.82 -5.00
C PRO A 199 -22.72 -43.18 -6.48
N PRO A 200 -21.96 -44.15 -7.02
CA PRO A 200 -22.10 -44.57 -8.41
C PRO A 200 -23.53 -45.05 -8.69
N THR A 201 -24.16 -44.45 -9.69
CA THR A 201 -25.49 -44.85 -10.19
C THR A 201 -25.33 -46.10 -11.09
N PRO A 202 -26.33 -47.00 -11.17
CA PRO A 202 -26.24 -48.24 -11.93
C PRO A 202 -26.14 -47.99 -13.45
N PRO A 203 -25.64 -48.97 -14.23
CA PRO A 203 -25.45 -48.81 -15.67
C PRO A 203 -26.78 -48.62 -16.40
N PRO A 204 -26.88 -47.70 -17.38
CA PRO A 204 -28.08 -47.54 -18.19
C PRO A 204 -28.22 -48.65 -19.24
N ALA A 205 -29.48 -48.93 -19.61
CA ALA A 205 -29.89 -49.86 -20.65
C ALA A 205 -29.49 -49.38 -22.08
N PRO A 206 -29.52 -50.27 -23.11
CA PRO A 206 -28.98 -49.98 -24.44
C PRO A 206 -29.71 -48.84 -25.18
N PRO A 207 -29.01 -48.06 -26.04
CA PRO A 207 -29.57 -46.84 -26.61
C PRO A 207 -30.43 -47.10 -27.86
N THR A 208 -31.61 -46.51 -27.87
CA THR A 208 -32.38 -46.12 -29.08
C THR A 208 -31.72 -44.88 -29.70
N PRO A 209 -31.75 -44.65 -31.03
CA PRO A 209 -31.15 -43.45 -31.63
C PRO A 209 -31.80 -42.20 -31.03
N THR A 210 -31.05 -41.53 -30.14
CA THR A 210 -31.50 -40.36 -29.40
C THR A 210 -30.94 -39.13 -30.13
N PRO A 211 -31.74 -38.07 -30.35
CA PRO A 211 -31.22 -36.81 -30.90
C PRO A 211 -30.03 -36.34 -30.05
N THR A 212 -28.98 -35.85 -30.71
CA THR A 212 -27.79 -35.33 -30.03
C THR A 212 -28.22 -34.29 -28.99
N PRO A 213 -27.86 -34.44 -27.70
CA PRO A 213 -28.25 -33.49 -26.69
C PRO A 213 -27.69 -32.10 -27.02
N PRO A 214 -28.46 -31.02 -26.77
CA PRO A 214 -28.06 -29.67 -27.12
C PRO A 214 -26.76 -29.30 -26.39
N LYS A 215 -25.89 -28.56 -27.08
CA LYS A 215 -24.62 -28.12 -26.52
C LYS A 215 -24.87 -27.31 -25.23
N PRO A 216 -24.26 -27.68 -24.09
CA PRO A 216 -24.42 -26.94 -22.84
C PRO A 216 -24.06 -25.47 -22.98
N ALA A 217 -24.68 -24.61 -22.17
CA ALA A 217 -24.38 -23.18 -22.14
C ALA A 217 -22.88 -22.93 -21.91
N ASN A 218 -22.28 -22.07 -22.74
CA ASN A 218 -20.88 -21.68 -22.60
C ASN A 218 -20.74 -20.17 -22.79
N VAL A 219 -20.67 -19.46 -21.66
CA VAL A 219 -20.63 -17.99 -21.63
C VAL A 219 -19.19 -17.53 -21.79
N VAL A 220 -18.93 -16.76 -22.84
CA VAL A 220 -17.64 -16.14 -23.14
C VAL A 220 -17.79 -14.63 -22.96
N LEU A 221 -16.81 -14.02 -22.30
CA LEU A 221 -16.76 -12.59 -22.01
C LEU A 221 -15.67 -11.95 -22.85
N SER A 222 -15.87 -10.71 -23.26
CA SER A 222 -14.82 -9.87 -23.81
C SER A 222 -14.99 -8.42 -23.41
N LYS A 223 -13.86 -7.71 -23.30
CA LYS A 223 -13.80 -6.30 -22.94
C LYS A 223 -12.87 -5.56 -23.88
N SER A 224 -13.23 -4.33 -24.21
CA SER A 224 -12.39 -3.41 -24.99
C SER A 224 -12.63 -1.98 -24.53
N ALA A 225 -11.71 -1.08 -24.85
CA ALA A 225 -11.87 0.33 -24.57
C ALA A 225 -11.26 1.20 -25.67
N ILE A 226 -11.87 2.34 -25.92
CA ILE A 226 -11.34 3.39 -26.79
C ILE A 226 -11.18 4.69 -26.02
N ASN A 227 -10.20 5.49 -26.42
CA ASN A 227 -10.07 6.87 -25.98
C ASN A 227 -10.83 7.77 -26.96
N ALA A 228 -12.04 8.17 -26.58
CA ALA A 228 -12.95 8.95 -27.42
C ALA A 228 -12.45 10.39 -27.68
N THR A 229 -11.58 10.92 -26.81
CA THR A 229 -10.97 12.26 -26.97
C THR A 229 -9.66 12.23 -27.76
N GLN A 230 -9.06 11.05 -27.97
CA GLN A 230 -7.88 10.86 -28.81
C GLN A 230 -8.24 10.12 -30.11
N ASN A 231 -9.22 10.61 -30.87
CA ASN A 231 -9.65 10.06 -32.16
C ASN A 231 -10.20 8.62 -32.12
N GLY A 232 -10.66 8.14 -30.96
CA GLY A 232 -11.25 6.79 -30.84
C GLY A 232 -10.23 5.65 -30.94
N VAL A 233 -8.95 5.93 -30.70
CA VAL A 233 -7.89 4.90 -30.67
C VAL A 233 -8.13 3.90 -29.54
N VAL A 234 -7.63 2.68 -29.71
CA VAL A 234 -7.68 1.64 -28.66
C VAL A 234 -6.94 2.15 -27.42
N ALA A 235 -7.64 2.23 -26.29
CA ALA A 235 -7.15 2.97 -25.13
C ALA A 235 -5.86 2.37 -24.53
N SER A 236 -5.67 1.06 -24.61
CA SER A 236 -4.45 0.38 -24.13
C SER A 236 -3.20 0.66 -24.97
N THR A 237 -3.35 1.28 -26.15
CA THR A 237 -2.23 1.58 -27.06
C THR A 237 -1.69 3.00 -26.93
N VAL A 238 -2.34 3.84 -26.12
CA VAL A 238 -1.96 5.24 -25.90
C VAL A 238 -1.98 5.57 -24.42
N THR A 239 -1.20 6.57 -24.03
CA THR A 239 -1.28 7.13 -22.68
C THR A 239 -2.46 8.09 -22.58
N ALA A 240 -3.39 7.79 -21.70
CA ALA A 240 -4.51 8.67 -21.38
C ALA A 240 -4.01 9.92 -20.62
N LYS A 241 -4.68 11.05 -20.89
CA LYS A 241 -4.37 12.36 -20.31
C LYS A 241 -5.55 12.86 -19.49
N GLU A 242 -5.30 13.92 -18.73
CA GLU A 242 -6.31 14.59 -17.93
C GLU A 242 -7.55 14.94 -18.78
N SER A 243 -8.73 14.73 -18.21
CA SER A 243 -10.02 14.99 -18.87
C SER A 243 -10.34 14.11 -20.09
N ASP A 244 -9.48 13.17 -20.49
CA ASP A 244 -9.79 12.23 -21.57
C ASP A 244 -11.05 11.42 -21.25
N LYS A 245 -11.80 11.03 -22.29
CA LYS A 245 -12.99 10.17 -22.14
C LYS A 245 -12.68 8.78 -22.64
N ILE A 246 -12.75 7.81 -21.74
CA ILE A 246 -12.55 6.40 -22.06
C ILE A 246 -13.91 5.72 -22.11
N THR A 247 -14.25 5.17 -23.27
CA THR A 247 -15.47 4.40 -23.48
C THR A 247 -15.12 2.92 -23.48
N TYR A 248 -15.65 2.19 -22.50
CA TYR A 248 -15.52 0.75 -22.38
C TYR A 248 -16.69 0.04 -23.05
N THR A 249 -16.42 -1.08 -23.71
CA THR A 249 -17.43 -1.98 -24.25
C THR A 249 -17.21 -3.38 -23.67
N ILE A 250 -18.21 -3.88 -22.97
CA ILE A 250 -18.28 -5.26 -22.48
C ILE A 250 -19.24 -6.06 -23.36
N THR A 251 -18.85 -7.29 -23.68
CA THR A 251 -19.64 -8.21 -24.51
C THR A 251 -19.71 -9.56 -23.82
N VAL A 252 -20.91 -10.15 -23.85
CA VAL A 252 -21.18 -11.48 -23.32
C VAL A 252 -21.87 -12.30 -24.39
N LYS A 253 -21.31 -13.48 -24.67
CA LYS A 253 -21.84 -14.38 -25.69
C LYS A 253 -22.03 -15.79 -25.13
N ASN A 254 -23.22 -16.35 -25.30
CA ASN A 254 -23.43 -17.78 -25.06
C ASN A 254 -23.12 -18.55 -26.34
N THR A 255 -21.99 -19.26 -26.36
CA THR A 255 -21.55 -20.10 -27.48
C THR A 255 -22.12 -21.53 -27.42
N GLY A 256 -22.94 -21.82 -26.41
CA GLY A 256 -23.75 -23.04 -26.30
C GLY A 256 -25.12 -22.88 -26.95
N GLU A 257 -25.96 -23.89 -26.79
CA GLU A 257 -27.33 -23.93 -27.31
C GLU A 257 -28.36 -23.78 -26.18
N VAL A 258 -28.02 -24.23 -24.96
CA VAL A 258 -28.87 -24.09 -23.78
C VAL A 258 -28.80 -22.66 -23.22
N ALA A 259 -29.95 -22.10 -22.87
CA ALA A 259 -30.04 -20.77 -22.25
C ALA A 259 -29.42 -20.75 -20.85
N LYS A 260 -28.84 -19.60 -20.45
CA LYS A 260 -28.25 -19.42 -19.12
C LYS A 260 -28.47 -18.02 -18.58
N LEU A 261 -29.00 -17.95 -17.36
CA LEU A 261 -29.08 -16.70 -16.61
C LEU A 261 -27.68 -16.23 -16.24
N THR A 262 -27.34 -15.00 -16.60
CA THR A 262 -26.00 -14.42 -16.42
C THR A 262 -26.12 -13.05 -15.80
N THR A 263 -25.35 -12.81 -14.74
CA THR A 263 -25.17 -11.49 -14.13
C THR A 263 -24.02 -10.77 -14.81
N LEU A 264 -24.16 -9.45 -14.95
CA LEU A 264 -23.17 -8.59 -15.59
C LEU A 264 -22.72 -7.56 -14.56
N GLU A 265 -21.46 -7.67 -14.12
CA GLU A 265 -20.85 -6.79 -13.13
C GLU A 265 -19.42 -6.47 -13.56
N ASP A 266 -19.00 -5.24 -13.31
CA ASP A 266 -17.70 -4.71 -13.70
C ASP A 266 -17.11 -3.94 -12.51
N SER A 267 -15.92 -4.34 -12.06
CA SER A 267 -15.25 -3.66 -10.94
C SER A 267 -14.56 -2.40 -11.46
N LEU A 268 -14.99 -1.26 -10.94
CA LEU A 268 -14.39 0.03 -11.20
C LEU A 268 -13.43 0.45 -10.07
N ASP A 269 -13.03 -0.46 -9.17
CA ASP A 269 -12.20 -0.13 -7.99
C ASP A 269 -10.93 0.64 -8.35
N ASP A 270 -10.25 0.20 -9.41
CA ASP A 270 -9.06 0.86 -9.92
C ASP A 270 -9.38 2.06 -10.81
N VAL A 271 -10.40 1.92 -11.67
CA VAL A 271 -10.87 2.99 -12.57
C VAL A 271 -11.18 4.27 -11.81
N VAL A 272 -11.87 4.17 -10.67
CA VAL A 272 -12.26 5.35 -9.87
C VAL A 272 -11.11 6.00 -9.10
N GLN A 273 -9.91 5.42 -9.12
CA GLN A 273 -8.71 6.08 -8.61
C GLN A 273 -8.30 7.24 -9.53
N TYR A 274 -8.62 7.16 -10.83
CA TYR A 274 -8.15 8.12 -11.84
C TYR A 274 -9.26 8.72 -12.70
N ALA A 275 -10.48 8.23 -12.60
CA ALA A 275 -11.57 8.64 -13.46
C ALA A 275 -12.90 8.72 -12.72
N THR A 276 -13.83 9.52 -13.25
CA THR A 276 -15.23 9.54 -12.81
C THR A 276 -16.11 8.85 -13.83
N LEU A 277 -17.08 8.05 -13.37
CA LEU A 277 -18.10 7.50 -14.24
C LEU A 277 -19.04 8.62 -14.70
N ILE A 278 -19.11 8.88 -16.01
CA ILE A 278 -19.93 9.96 -16.59
C ILE A 278 -21.12 9.43 -17.41
N ASP A 279 -21.08 8.17 -17.81
CA ASP A 279 -22.19 7.44 -18.41
C ASP A 279 -22.15 5.99 -17.92
N ASN A 280 -23.23 5.55 -17.27
CA ASN A 280 -23.35 4.22 -16.69
C ASN A 280 -23.85 3.16 -17.68
N GLY A 281 -24.20 3.53 -18.92
CA GLY A 281 -24.61 2.57 -19.94
C GLY A 281 -25.86 1.77 -19.56
N GLY A 282 -26.77 2.37 -18.80
CA GLY A 282 -27.96 1.71 -18.26
C GLY A 282 -27.69 0.75 -17.08
N GLY A 283 -26.48 0.77 -16.51
CA GLY A 283 -26.12 0.05 -15.30
C GLY A 283 -26.32 0.87 -14.03
N THR A 284 -26.25 0.21 -12.88
CA THR A 284 -26.30 0.83 -11.55
C THR A 284 -24.91 0.76 -10.93
N PHE A 285 -24.35 1.93 -10.59
CA PHE A 285 -23.06 2.03 -9.92
C PHE A 285 -23.23 2.07 -8.40
N ASP A 286 -22.68 1.08 -7.71
CA ASP A 286 -22.55 1.08 -6.25
C ASP A 286 -21.23 1.75 -5.88
N ALA A 287 -21.27 3.00 -5.42
CA ALA A 287 -20.07 3.76 -5.07
C ALA A 287 -19.32 3.20 -3.85
N THR A 288 -19.99 2.42 -2.99
CA THR A 288 -19.35 1.81 -1.81
C THR A 288 -18.55 0.58 -2.22
N LYS A 289 -19.14 -0.27 -3.07
CA LYS A 289 -18.47 -1.45 -3.62
C LYS A 289 -17.58 -1.13 -4.82
N LYS A 290 -17.74 0.05 -5.40
CA LYS A 290 -17.12 0.50 -6.66
C LYS A 290 -17.40 -0.47 -7.81
N VAL A 291 -18.60 -1.03 -7.86
CA VAL A 291 -19.03 -1.99 -8.90
C VAL A 291 -20.14 -1.39 -9.74
N LEU A 292 -20.01 -1.48 -11.06
CA LEU A 292 -21.08 -1.19 -12.02
C LEU A 292 -21.78 -2.49 -12.39
N SER A 293 -23.10 -2.54 -12.23
CA SER A 293 -23.91 -3.76 -12.42
C SER A 293 -25.10 -3.53 -13.34
N TRP A 294 -25.49 -4.55 -14.10
CA TRP A 294 -26.71 -4.56 -14.91
C TRP A 294 -27.66 -5.67 -14.46
N PRO A 295 -28.97 -5.55 -14.74
CA PRO A 295 -29.92 -6.64 -14.47
C PRO A 295 -29.46 -7.95 -15.10
N ALA A 296 -29.71 -9.06 -14.40
CA ALA A 296 -29.42 -10.39 -14.92
C ALA A 296 -30.18 -10.63 -16.24
N VAL A 297 -29.50 -11.24 -17.21
CA VAL A 297 -30.07 -11.53 -18.53
C VAL A 297 -30.06 -13.04 -18.75
N GLU A 298 -31.17 -13.58 -19.23
CA GLU A 298 -31.22 -14.94 -19.75
C GLU A 298 -30.64 -14.96 -21.18
N LEU A 299 -29.40 -15.41 -21.31
CA LEU A 299 -28.72 -15.50 -22.61
C LEU A 299 -29.08 -16.81 -23.29
N LYS A 300 -29.85 -16.72 -24.38
CA LYS A 300 -30.19 -17.87 -25.23
C LYS A 300 -28.96 -18.41 -25.94
N GLY A 301 -29.06 -19.63 -26.48
CA GLY A 301 -28.00 -20.22 -27.28
C GLY A 301 -27.62 -19.32 -28.47
N GLY A 302 -26.33 -19.09 -28.67
CA GLY A 302 -25.79 -18.20 -29.70
C GLY A 302 -25.96 -16.70 -29.44
N GLU A 303 -26.71 -16.29 -28.42
CA GLU A 303 -27.03 -14.89 -28.16
C GLU A 303 -25.78 -14.10 -27.72
N THR A 304 -25.69 -12.86 -28.19
CA THR A 304 -24.65 -11.89 -27.80
C THR A 304 -25.31 -10.63 -27.25
N GLN A 305 -24.86 -10.20 -26.09
CA GLN A 305 -25.29 -8.96 -25.43
C GLN A 305 -24.09 -8.03 -25.26
N VAL A 306 -24.31 -6.74 -25.46
CA VAL A 306 -23.27 -5.69 -25.39
C VAL A 306 -23.72 -4.58 -24.46
N ARG A 307 -22.81 -4.06 -23.63
CA ARG A 307 -23.00 -2.83 -22.85
C ARG A 307 -21.80 -1.91 -23.05
N THR A 308 -22.07 -0.62 -23.03
CA THR A 308 -21.05 0.42 -23.18
C THR A 308 -21.23 1.43 -22.07
N PHE A 309 -20.15 1.80 -21.40
CA PHE A 309 -20.13 2.84 -20.36
C PHE A 309 -18.90 3.74 -20.56
N THR A 310 -18.97 4.97 -20.08
CA THR A 310 -17.90 5.96 -20.30
C THR A 310 -17.45 6.57 -18.98
N VAL A 311 -16.14 6.65 -18.82
CA VAL A 311 -15.49 7.37 -17.72
C VAL A 311 -14.71 8.56 -18.25
N GLN A 312 -14.54 9.57 -17.42
CA GLN A 312 -13.69 10.73 -17.70
C GLN A 312 -12.49 10.71 -16.76
N ILE A 313 -11.29 10.72 -17.33
CA ILE A 313 -10.05 10.85 -16.56
C ILE A 313 -10.10 12.17 -15.79
N LEU A 314 -9.68 12.15 -14.52
CA LEU A 314 -9.70 13.31 -13.65
C LEU A 314 -8.92 14.48 -14.28
N ALA A 315 -9.43 15.70 -14.10
CA ALA A 315 -8.75 16.92 -14.53
C ALA A 315 -7.44 17.16 -13.75
N THR A 316 -7.28 16.51 -12.60
CA THR A 316 -6.04 16.50 -11.82
C THR A 316 -5.80 15.08 -11.36
N ILE A 317 -4.73 14.46 -11.87
CA ILE A 317 -4.37 13.09 -11.50
C ILE A 317 -3.82 13.09 -10.08
N PRO A 318 -4.35 12.25 -9.18
CA PRO A 318 -3.83 12.13 -7.83
C PRO A 318 -2.35 11.71 -7.85
N ALA A 319 -1.51 12.41 -7.08
CA ALA A 319 -0.14 12.00 -6.80
C ALA A 319 -0.10 11.13 -5.51
N THR A 320 -1.13 10.31 -5.30
CA THR A 320 -1.25 9.43 -4.14
C THR A 320 -0.14 8.38 -4.21
N PRO A 321 0.65 8.19 -3.14
CA PRO A 321 1.68 7.16 -3.14
C PRO A 321 1.03 5.78 -3.14
N GLN A 322 1.69 4.82 -3.80
CA GLN A 322 1.27 3.43 -3.80
C GLN A 322 1.19 2.87 -2.37
N GLY A 323 0.16 2.06 -2.12
CA GLY A 323 -0.05 1.45 -0.82
C GLY A 323 0.88 0.26 -0.56
N LEU A 324 1.18 0.00 0.72
CA LEU A 324 1.96 -1.19 1.11
C LEU A 324 1.19 -2.50 0.89
N SER A 325 -0.14 -2.46 1.00
CA SER A 325 -1.03 -3.62 0.86
C SER A 325 -1.33 -3.97 -0.60
N ASP A 326 -1.43 -2.96 -1.46
CA ASP A 326 -1.66 -3.10 -2.89
C ASP A 326 -0.79 -2.10 -3.67
N PRO A 327 0.43 -2.51 -4.09
CA PRO A 327 1.33 -1.64 -4.84
C PRO A 327 0.84 -1.33 -6.26
N THR A 328 -0.21 -2.02 -6.75
CA THR A 328 -0.84 -1.71 -8.05
C THR A 328 -1.93 -0.64 -7.93
N SER A 329 -2.29 -0.24 -6.71
CA SER A 329 -3.15 0.92 -6.51
C SER A 329 -2.31 2.20 -6.65
N TYR A 330 -2.83 3.18 -7.38
CA TYR A 330 -2.15 4.45 -7.69
C TYR A 330 -0.81 4.26 -8.44
N ASP A 331 -0.71 3.24 -9.31
CA ASP A 331 0.47 2.89 -10.11
C ASP A 331 0.56 3.50 -11.53
N CYS A 332 -0.30 4.46 -11.84
CA CYS A 332 -0.43 5.15 -13.12
C CYS A 332 -0.93 4.28 -14.28
N VAL A 333 -1.59 3.17 -13.97
CA VAL A 333 -2.33 2.34 -14.92
C VAL A 333 -3.77 2.24 -14.42
N ILE A 334 -4.75 2.39 -15.32
CA ILE A 334 -6.12 1.95 -15.03
C ILE A 334 -6.25 0.52 -15.48
N ASP A 335 -6.50 -0.39 -14.53
CA ASP A 335 -6.94 -1.75 -14.80
C ASP A 335 -8.47 -1.85 -14.65
N ASN A 336 -9.15 -2.24 -15.72
CA ASN A 336 -10.58 -2.51 -15.64
C ASN A 336 -10.89 -3.95 -16.04
N VAL A 337 -11.41 -4.72 -15.09
CA VAL A 337 -11.63 -6.17 -15.22
C VAL A 337 -13.11 -6.50 -15.31
N PHE A 338 -13.45 -7.28 -16.33
CA PHE A 338 -14.77 -7.86 -16.55
C PHE A 338 -14.66 -9.39 -16.65
N GLY A 339 -15.00 -10.07 -15.56
CA GLY A 339 -14.89 -11.52 -15.44
C GLY A 339 -13.45 -12.01 -15.63
N THR A 340 -13.18 -12.68 -16.75
CA THR A 340 -11.85 -13.22 -17.10
C THR A 340 -11.10 -12.37 -18.13
N THR A 341 -11.58 -11.17 -18.41
CA THR A 341 -10.99 -10.26 -19.40
C THR A 341 -10.73 -8.90 -18.79
N ASP A 342 -9.69 -8.21 -19.25
CA ASP A 342 -9.28 -6.92 -18.71
C ASP A 342 -8.81 -5.96 -19.80
N VAL A 343 -8.75 -4.69 -19.44
CA VAL A 343 -8.12 -3.63 -20.24
C VAL A 343 -7.27 -2.80 -19.29
N SER A 344 -5.98 -2.68 -19.60
CA SER A 344 -5.02 -1.82 -18.90
C SER A 344 -4.70 -0.59 -19.74
N ILE A 345 -4.81 0.60 -19.14
CA ILE A 345 -4.63 1.89 -19.82
C ILE A 345 -3.58 2.71 -19.05
N PRO A 346 -2.41 3.02 -19.64
CA PRO A 346 -1.43 3.87 -18.99
C PRO A 346 -1.93 5.32 -18.90
N ILE A 347 -1.65 5.99 -17.79
CA ILE A 347 -1.97 7.42 -17.57
C ILE A 347 -0.69 8.22 -17.35
N THR A 348 -0.72 9.48 -17.76
CA THR A 348 0.33 10.46 -17.41
C THR A 348 0.18 10.88 -15.95
N CYS A 349 1.01 10.34 -15.05
CA CYS A 349 1.12 10.82 -13.68
C CYS A 349 2.20 11.88 -13.52
N ALA A 350 2.01 12.78 -12.54
CA ALA A 350 3.10 13.59 -12.04
C ALA A 350 4.15 12.68 -11.35
N PRO A 351 5.46 12.93 -11.53
CA PRO A 351 6.48 12.16 -10.82
C PRO A 351 6.26 12.28 -9.31
N PRO A 352 6.35 11.17 -8.55
CA PRO A 352 6.20 11.20 -7.10
C PRO A 352 7.18 12.21 -6.51
N LYS A 353 6.75 12.98 -5.50
CA LYS A 353 7.66 13.91 -4.82
C LYS A 353 8.80 13.09 -4.21
N VAL A 354 10.01 13.34 -4.69
CA VAL A 354 11.29 12.61 -4.43
C VAL A 354 11.62 12.40 -2.93
N ILE A 355 10.86 13.01 -2.02
CA ILE A 355 11.06 12.91 -0.57
C ILE A 355 10.62 11.54 -0.04
N GLU A 356 9.64 10.86 -0.66
CA GLU A 356 9.04 9.63 -0.09
C GLU A 356 9.79 8.33 -0.47
N GLN A 357 10.52 8.31 -1.58
CA GLN A 357 11.14 7.08 -2.09
C GLN A 357 12.46 6.70 -1.39
N ILE A 358 13.02 7.60 -0.58
CA ILE A 358 14.29 7.37 0.14
C ILE A 358 14.04 6.86 1.57
N THR A 359 12.80 6.87 2.05
CA THR A 359 12.44 6.37 3.38
C THR A 359 11.08 5.66 3.35
N THR A 360 10.99 4.52 2.66
CA THR A 360 9.85 3.58 2.86
C THR A 360 9.78 3.07 4.30
N GLU A 361 10.88 3.18 5.03
CA GLU A 361 10.87 3.39 6.48
C GLU A 361 11.89 4.50 6.79
N LEU A 362 11.59 5.43 7.70
CA LEU A 362 12.68 6.11 8.41
C LEU A 362 13.59 5.01 8.97
N PRO A 363 14.93 5.11 8.85
CA PRO A 363 15.82 4.08 9.37
C PRO A 363 15.38 3.76 10.79
N ARG A 364 15.07 2.48 11.05
CA ARG A 364 14.64 2.01 12.37
C ARG A 364 15.76 2.27 13.37
N THR A 365 15.80 3.46 13.92
CA THR A 365 16.52 3.73 15.15
C THR A 365 15.62 3.19 16.24
N GLY A 366 15.95 2.00 16.73
CA GLY A 366 15.26 1.43 17.88
C GLY A 366 15.38 2.36 19.09
N PRO A 367 14.65 2.09 20.18
CA PRO A 367 14.74 2.89 21.41
C PRO A 367 16.18 3.08 21.89
N ARG A 368 17.08 2.12 21.62
CA ARG A 368 18.49 2.16 21.98
C ARG A 368 19.30 3.12 21.11
N GLU A 369 19.12 3.07 19.80
CA GLU A 369 19.80 3.94 18.84
C GLU A 369 19.35 5.40 19.01
N ASN A 370 18.06 5.62 19.30
CA ASN A 370 17.51 6.93 19.64
C ASN A 370 18.05 7.46 20.98
N ALA A 371 18.15 6.61 22.00
CA ALA A 371 18.74 7.00 23.29
C ALA A 371 20.22 7.35 23.14
N LEU A 372 20.97 6.60 22.32
CA LEU A 372 22.37 6.88 22.03
C LEU A 372 22.54 8.22 21.29
N PHE A 373 21.75 8.44 20.24
CA PHE A 373 21.79 9.70 19.48
C PHE A 373 21.39 10.89 20.35
N ALA A 374 20.30 10.78 21.12
CA ALA A 374 19.87 11.82 22.06
C ALA A 374 20.94 12.10 23.12
N GLY A 375 21.63 11.06 23.62
CA GLY A 375 22.75 11.20 24.55
C GLY A 375 23.93 11.96 23.94
N VAL A 376 24.31 11.66 22.69
CA VAL A 376 25.38 12.37 21.96
C VAL A 376 25.01 13.83 21.75
N VAL A 377 23.79 14.12 21.29
CA VAL A 377 23.34 15.50 21.08
C VAL A 377 23.28 16.27 22.41
N LEU A 378 22.78 15.65 23.48
CA LEU A 378 22.74 16.27 24.80
C LEU A 378 24.14 16.55 25.34
N ALA A 379 25.12 15.67 25.11
CA ALA A 379 26.51 15.91 25.46
C ALA A 379 27.11 17.10 24.70
N VAL A 380 26.83 17.22 23.40
CA VAL A 380 27.27 18.35 22.57
C VAL A 380 26.64 19.67 23.05
N VAL A 381 25.33 19.67 23.31
CA VAL A 381 24.59 20.83 23.85
C VAL A 381 25.16 21.24 25.21
N LEU A 382 25.37 20.28 26.11
CA LEU A 382 25.92 20.52 27.44
C LEU A 382 27.35 21.09 27.36
N TYR A 383 28.19 20.55 26.48
CA TYR A 383 29.55 21.08 26.24
C TYR A 383 29.52 22.54 25.82
N PHE A 384 28.69 22.90 24.82
CA PHE A 384 28.59 24.29 24.36
C PHE A 384 27.98 25.22 25.41
N PHE A 385 27.01 24.74 26.19
CA PHE A 385 26.43 25.48 27.32
C PHE A 385 27.48 25.78 28.39
N LEU A 386 28.23 24.77 28.83
CA LEU A 386 29.29 24.91 29.82
C LEU A 386 30.42 25.81 29.30
N ARG A 387 30.81 25.66 28.03
CA ARG A 387 31.81 26.51 27.37
C ARG A 387 31.36 27.96 27.30
N SER A 388 30.08 28.21 27.01
CA SER A 388 29.51 29.56 27.03
C SER A 388 29.51 30.16 28.43
N LYS A 389 29.22 29.36 29.46
CA LYS A 389 29.24 29.81 30.87
C LYS A 389 30.66 30.13 31.34
N GLN A 390 31.64 29.32 30.94
CA GLN A 390 33.07 29.55 31.21
C GLN A 390 33.53 30.88 30.61
N LEU A 391 33.29 31.10 29.32
CA LEU A 391 33.66 32.35 28.64
C LEU A 391 32.98 33.58 29.27
N GLY A 392 31.72 33.45 29.69
CA GLY A 392 31.02 34.53 30.40
C GLY A 392 31.67 34.88 31.74
N LYS A 393 32.20 33.89 32.48
CA LYS A 393 32.97 34.14 33.71
C LYS A 393 34.30 34.81 33.41
N GLU A 394 35.03 34.34 32.39
CA GLU A 394 36.32 34.93 31.97
C GLU A 394 36.15 36.40 31.57
N VAL A 395 35.12 36.75 30.80
CA VAL A 395 34.82 38.15 30.43
C VAL A 395 34.44 39.01 31.63
N ARG A 396 33.68 38.47 32.60
CA ARG A 396 33.35 39.20 33.84
C ARG A 396 34.58 39.49 34.69
N LEU A 397 35.50 38.53 34.81
CA LEU A 397 36.76 38.72 35.54
C LEU A 397 37.59 39.82 34.88
N ILE A 398 37.78 39.77 33.55
CA ILE A 398 38.47 40.81 32.80
C ILE A 398 37.85 42.20 33.04
N ARG A 399 36.52 42.31 33.00
CA ARG A 399 35.82 43.58 33.21
C ARG A 399 35.96 44.10 34.65
N ARG A 400 35.95 43.20 35.63
CA ARG A 400 36.15 43.55 37.03
C ARG A 400 37.57 44.03 37.28
N ASP A 401 38.56 43.32 36.76
CA ASP A 401 39.98 43.62 36.98
C ASP A 401 40.41 44.89 36.21
N LEU A 402 39.80 45.16 35.04
CA LEU A 402 39.97 46.44 34.32
C LEU A 402 39.34 47.64 35.04
N ASN A 403 38.18 47.46 35.69
CA ASN A 403 37.46 48.56 36.37
C ASN A 403 37.93 48.81 37.81
N SER A 404 38.62 47.86 38.44
CA SER A 404 39.08 47.97 39.83
C SER A 404 40.50 48.54 39.97
N GLY A 405 41.15 48.93 38.86
CA GLY A 405 42.46 49.59 38.88
C GLY A 405 43.58 48.76 39.51
N THR A 406 43.39 47.46 39.70
CA THR A 406 44.37 46.59 40.35
C THR A 406 45.20 45.89 39.27
N ILE A 407 46.01 46.69 38.57
CA ILE A 407 47.15 46.17 37.81
C ILE A 407 48.39 46.79 38.46
N SER A 408 48.95 46.06 39.42
CA SER A 408 50.31 46.25 39.95
C SER A 408 51.12 45.02 39.54
#